data_AF-A0A3C0PG87-F1
#
_entry.id   AF-A0A3C0PG87-F1
#
_cell.length_a   1.000
_cell.length_b   1.000
_cell.length_c   1.000
_cell.angle_alpha   90.00
_cell.angle_beta   90.00
_cell.angle_gamma   90.00
#
_symmetry.space_group_name_H-M   'P 1'
#
loop_
_entity.id
_entity.type
_entity.pdbx_description
1 polymer ?
#
loop_
_entity_poly.entity_id
_entity_poly.type
_entity_poly.pdbx_seq_one_letter_code
_entity_poly.pdbx_strand_id
1 'polypeptide(L)'
;MKAQGLYDPFFEHDSCGVGFVADIKGAASHQIVEEGITVLRNLEHRGAIGGDLKTGDGAGMLTQIPHEFFKKICEKSGISLPGPGMYGAGMFFMPVDKSALKRAKSFTEEVIASKKAELLG
;
A
#
# COMPACT_ATOMS: atom_id res chain seq x y z
N MET A 1 -29.58 -10.31 4.84
CA MET A 1 -30.58 -10.03 5.90
C MET A 1 -31.88 -10.84 5.69
N LYS A 2 -32.97 -10.65 6.47
CA LYS A 2 -34.31 -11.21 6.14
C LYS A 2 -35.05 -10.29 5.17
N ALA A 3 -35.83 -10.84 4.25
CA ALA A 3 -36.66 -10.05 3.33
C ALA A 3 -37.63 -9.14 4.10
N GLN A 4 -37.71 -7.86 3.70
CA GLN A 4 -38.57 -6.84 4.31
C GLN A 4 -39.19 -5.95 3.22
N GLY A 5 -40.52 -5.97 3.08
CA GLY A 5 -41.19 -5.20 2.02
C GLY A 5 -40.78 -5.67 0.62
N LEU A 6 -40.39 -4.73 -0.25
CA LEU A 6 -39.90 -5.00 -1.61
C LEU A 6 -38.41 -5.39 -1.66
N TYR A 7 -37.71 -5.40 -0.52
CA TYR A 7 -36.30 -5.79 -0.46
C TYR A 7 -36.16 -7.31 -0.44
N ASP A 8 -35.47 -7.82 -1.47
CA ASP A 8 -35.04 -9.21 -1.57
C ASP A 8 -33.52 -9.30 -1.26
N PRO A 9 -33.13 -9.95 -0.16
CA PRO A 9 -31.73 -10.15 0.22
C PRO A 9 -30.88 -10.86 -0.84
N PHE A 10 -31.50 -11.54 -1.82
CA PHE A 10 -30.79 -12.16 -2.92
C PHE A 10 -29.96 -11.16 -3.76
N PHE A 11 -30.38 -9.89 -3.83
CA PHE A 11 -29.67 -8.83 -4.56
C PHE A 11 -28.69 -8.04 -3.67
N GLU A 12 -28.47 -8.45 -2.42
CA GLU A 12 -27.49 -7.85 -1.53
C GLU A 12 -26.08 -8.34 -1.90
N HIS A 13 -25.21 -7.43 -2.35
CA HIS A 13 -23.84 -7.76 -2.78
C HIS A 13 -22.83 -6.83 -2.13
N ASP A 14 -21.83 -7.44 -1.49
CA ASP A 14 -20.70 -6.71 -0.89
C ASP A 14 -19.74 -6.24 -1.99
N SER A 15 -19.46 -4.95 -2.01
CA SER A 15 -18.87 -4.26 -3.17
C SER A 15 -17.39 -3.94 -2.95
N CYS A 16 -16.57 -4.98 -2.77
CA CYS A 16 -15.10 -4.86 -2.72
C CYS A 16 -14.42 -5.93 -3.59
N GLY A 17 -13.56 -5.50 -4.51
CA GLY A 17 -12.75 -6.35 -5.37
C GLY A 17 -11.38 -6.66 -4.79
N VAL A 18 -10.91 -7.91 -4.90
CA VAL A 18 -9.54 -8.31 -4.55
C VAL A 18 -9.00 -9.23 -5.64
N GLY A 19 -7.72 -9.12 -5.96
CA GLY A 19 -7.01 -10.02 -6.86
C GLY A 19 -5.53 -10.09 -6.50
N PHE A 20 -4.84 -11.09 -7.04
CA PHE A 20 -3.40 -11.24 -6.87
C PHE A 20 -2.77 -11.74 -8.16
N VAL A 21 -1.48 -11.46 -8.31
CA VAL A 21 -0.64 -11.90 -9.43
C VAL A 21 0.63 -12.48 -8.81
N ALA A 22 1.08 -13.63 -9.31
CA ALA A 22 2.29 -14.28 -8.85
C ALA A 22 3.02 -14.95 -10.00
N ASP A 23 4.35 -14.82 -10.02
CA ASP A 23 5.21 -15.64 -10.85
C ASP A 23 5.51 -16.95 -10.11
N ILE A 24 5.11 -18.09 -10.69
CA ILE A 24 5.23 -19.43 -10.08
C ILE A 24 6.70 -19.83 -9.87
N LYS A 25 7.61 -19.29 -10.66
CA LYS A 25 9.06 -19.54 -10.53
C LYS A 25 9.71 -18.57 -9.54
N GLY A 26 8.96 -17.60 -9.00
CA GLY A 26 9.44 -16.60 -8.05
C GLY A 26 10.33 -15.52 -8.68
N ALA A 27 10.26 -15.33 -10.00
CA ALA A 27 11.06 -14.30 -10.67
C ALA A 27 10.47 -12.91 -10.42
N ALA A 28 11.30 -11.98 -9.94
CA ALA A 28 10.90 -10.57 -9.80
C ALA A 28 10.91 -9.88 -11.17
N SER A 29 9.81 -9.25 -11.55
CA SER A 29 9.67 -8.52 -12.81
C SER A 29 8.73 -7.32 -12.67
N HIS A 30 8.91 -6.31 -13.51
CA HIS A 30 7.97 -5.17 -13.57
C HIS A 30 6.60 -5.58 -14.13
N GLN A 31 6.55 -6.64 -14.94
CA GLN A 31 5.32 -7.18 -15.52
C GLN A 31 4.26 -7.50 -14.46
N ILE A 32 4.64 -8.08 -13.31
CA ILE A 32 3.69 -8.38 -12.21
C ILE A 32 3.02 -7.09 -11.69
N VAL A 33 3.73 -5.97 -11.67
CA VAL A 33 3.17 -4.67 -11.24
C VAL A 33 2.17 -4.16 -12.29
N GLU A 34 2.49 -4.25 -13.58
CA GLU A 34 1.59 -3.87 -14.68
C GLU A 34 0.32 -4.73 -14.69
N GLU A 35 0.46 -6.03 -14.46
CA GLU A 35 -0.66 -6.96 -14.31
C GLU A 35 -1.51 -6.62 -13.07
N GLY A 36 -0.89 -6.28 -11.94
CA GLY A 36 -1.59 -5.80 -10.75
C GLY A 36 -2.38 -4.51 -10.99
N ILE A 37 -1.83 -3.56 -11.75
CA ILE A 37 -2.56 -2.35 -12.19
C ILE A 37 -3.75 -2.72 -13.07
N THR A 38 -3.57 -3.66 -14.00
CA THR A 38 -4.65 -4.16 -14.85
C THR A 38 -5.77 -4.79 -14.02
N VAL A 39 -5.44 -5.56 -12.99
CA VAL A 39 -6.41 -6.12 -12.04
C VAL A 39 -7.19 -5.01 -11.35
N LEU A 40 -6.52 -3.98 -10.81
CA LEU A 40 -7.20 -2.86 -10.15
C LEU A 40 -8.17 -2.13 -11.08
N ARG A 41 -7.76 -1.87 -12.34
CA ARG A 41 -8.64 -1.26 -13.36
C ARG A 41 -9.86 -2.13 -13.65
N ASN A 42 -9.69 -3.44 -13.73
CA ASN A 42 -10.80 -4.35 -13.98
C ASN A 42 -11.76 -4.45 -12.78
N LEU A 43 -11.34 -4.08 -11.58
CA LEU A 43 -12.16 -4.07 -10.37
C LEU A 43 -12.88 -2.72 -10.12
N GLU A 44 -12.69 -1.72 -10.99
CA GLU A 44 -13.30 -0.38 -10.86
C GLU A 44 -14.83 -0.43 -10.71
N HIS A 45 -15.49 -1.32 -11.45
CA HIS A 45 -16.95 -1.53 -11.39
C HIS A 45 -17.46 -2.02 -10.02
N ARG A 46 -16.55 -2.48 -9.15
CA ARG A 46 -16.84 -2.88 -7.77
C ARG A 46 -16.45 -1.82 -6.75
N GLY A 47 -15.84 -0.71 -7.17
CA GLY A 47 -15.51 0.40 -6.28
C GLY A 47 -16.68 1.37 -6.16
N ALA A 48 -16.85 1.95 -4.98
CA ALA A 48 -17.72 3.11 -4.83
C ALA A 48 -17.06 4.35 -5.47
N ILE A 49 -17.87 5.11 -6.21
CA ILE A 49 -17.47 6.36 -6.85
C ILE A 49 -18.24 7.49 -6.18
N GLY A 50 -17.53 8.51 -5.73
CA GLY A 50 -18.10 9.72 -5.17
C GLY A 50 -18.87 10.53 -6.23
N GLY A 51 -19.75 11.43 -5.78
CA GLY A 51 -20.57 12.25 -6.68
C GLY A 51 -19.79 13.20 -7.60
N ASP A 52 -18.49 13.39 -7.34
CA ASP A 52 -17.58 14.19 -8.17
C ASP A 52 -16.92 13.39 -9.32
N LEU A 53 -17.22 12.08 -9.42
CA LEU A 53 -16.63 11.14 -10.37
C LEU A 53 -15.09 11.06 -10.32
N LYS A 54 -14.46 11.54 -9.25
CA LYS A 54 -12.99 11.57 -9.07
C LYS A 54 -12.57 10.90 -7.78
N THR A 55 -13.39 11.01 -6.75
CA THR A 55 -13.17 10.40 -5.45
C THR A 55 -13.66 8.96 -5.49
N GLY A 56 -12.83 8.03 -5.03
CA GLY A 56 -13.23 6.66 -4.72
C GLY A 56 -12.87 6.33 -3.29
N ASP A 57 -13.48 5.29 -2.73
CA ASP A 57 -13.25 4.90 -1.34
C ASP A 57 -11.81 4.43 -1.08
N GLY A 58 -11.16 3.85 -2.10
CA GLY A 58 -9.74 3.51 -2.05
C GLY A 58 -9.36 2.37 -3.00
N ALA A 59 -8.10 2.40 -3.45
CA ALA A 59 -7.47 1.32 -4.18
C ALA A 59 -6.01 1.21 -3.74
N GLY A 60 -5.46 -0.01 -3.75
CA GLY A 60 -4.10 -0.24 -3.30
C GLY A 60 -3.54 -1.55 -3.83
N MET A 61 -2.21 -1.62 -3.91
CA MET A 61 -1.47 -2.82 -4.27
C MET A 61 -0.33 -2.99 -3.29
N LEU A 62 -0.21 -4.21 -2.75
CA LEU A 62 0.94 -4.62 -1.96
C LEU A 62 1.92 -5.37 -2.85
N THR A 63 3.19 -4.99 -2.79
CA THR A 63 4.29 -5.67 -3.49
C THR A 63 5.37 -6.09 -2.50
N GLN A 64 6.31 -6.90 -2.97
CA GLN A 64 7.60 -7.02 -2.30
C GLN A 64 8.34 -5.67 -2.31
N ILE A 65 9.32 -5.50 -1.41
CA ILE A 65 10.19 -4.32 -1.40
C ILE A 65 11.01 -4.33 -2.71
N PRO A 66 10.90 -3.32 -3.58
CA PRO A 66 11.62 -3.28 -4.84
C PRO A 66 13.06 -2.84 -4.59
N HIS A 67 13.92 -3.78 -4.17
CA HIS A 67 15.29 -3.50 -3.70
C HIS A 67 16.10 -2.64 -4.66
N GLU A 68 16.16 -3.00 -5.94
CA GLU A 68 16.93 -2.26 -6.95
C GLU A 68 16.48 -0.80 -7.08
N PHE A 69 15.17 -0.54 -6.97
CA PHE A 69 14.64 0.82 -6.96
C PHE A 69 15.06 1.57 -5.70
N PHE A 70 14.87 0.95 -4.52
CA PHE A 70 15.21 1.57 -3.23
C PHE A 70 16.70 1.89 -3.15
N LYS A 71 17.56 0.93 -3.52
CA LYS A 71 19.01 1.11 -3.56
C LYS A 71 19.39 2.33 -4.41
N LYS A 72 18.88 2.40 -5.64
CA LYS A 72 19.15 3.52 -6.57
C LYS A 72 18.70 4.88 -6.03
N ILE A 73 17.59 4.95 -5.29
CA ILE A 73 17.08 6.22 -4.74
C ILE A 73 17.81 6.59 -3.45
N CYS A 74 18.04 5.64 -2.55
CA CYS A 74 18.75 5.85 -1.29
C CYS A 74 20.21 6.28 -1.51
N GLU A 75 20.91 5.71 -2.49
CA GLU A 75 22.26 6.12 -2.86
C GLU A 75 22.32 7.61 -3.23
N LYS A 76 21.31 8.14 -3.94
CA LYS A 76 21.22 9.57 -4.28
C LYS A 76 21.03 10.47 -3.06
N SER A 77 20.48 9.93 -1.98
CA SER A 77 20.27 10.62 -0.70
C SER A 77 21.40 10.35 0.30
N GLY A 78 22.49 9.68 -0.12
CA GLY A 78 23.62 9.35 0.75
C GLY A 78 23.36 8.21 1.73
N ILE A 79 22.28 7.44 1.53
CA ILE A 79 21.90 6.30 2.37
C ILE A 79 22.40 5.01 1.72
N SER A 80 23.26 4.28 2.44
CA SER A 80 23.71 2.96 2.00
C SER A 80 22.73 1.89 2.51
N LEU A 81 22.04 1.20 1.60
CA LEU A 81 21.13 0.13 1.97
C LEU A 81 21.85 -1.22 2.11
N PRO A 82 21.55 -2.00 3.16
CA PRO A 82 21.90 -3.42 3.22
C PRO A 82 21.29 -4.22 2.05
N GLY A 83 21.73 -5.46 1.88
CA GLY A 83 21.18 -6.37 0.87
C GLY A 83 19.68 -6.68 1.07
N PRO A 84 19.00 -7.26 0.06
CA PRO A 84 17.60 -7.65 0.16
C PRO A 84 17.31 -8.48 1.41
N GLY A 85 16.22 -8.18 2.12
CA GLY A 85 15.82 -8.88 3.35
C GLY A 85 16.58 -8.46 4.61
N MET A 86 17.60 -7.61 4.51
CA MET A 86 18.38 -7.12 5.65
C MET A 86 17.93 -5.74 6.15
N TYR A 87 16.85 -5.19 5.58
CA TYR A 87 16.25 -3.92 5.99
C TYR A 87 14.72 -3.97 5.84
N GLY A 88 14.04 -3.11 6.60
CA GLY A 88 12.60 -2.86 6.47
C GLY A 88 12.32 -1.52 5.82
N ALA A 89 11.15 -1.39 5.19
CA ALA A 89 10.64 -0.12 4.68
C ALA A 89 9.29 0.17 5.34
N GLY A 90 9.12 1.38 5.87
CA GLY A 90 7.86 1.86 6.41
C GLY A 90 7.20 2.89 5.49
N MET A 91 5.92 2.69 5.18
CA MET A 91 5.08 3.68 4.50
C MET A 91 4.15 4.32 5.53
N PHE A 92 4.29 5.62 5.75
CA PHE A 92 3.54 6.33 6.79
C PHE A 92 2.72 7.48 6.20
N PHE A 93 1.45 7.58 6.61
CA PHE A 93 0.69 8.81 6.47
C PHE A 93 0.92 9.68 7.70
N MET A 94 1.57 10.82 7.50
CA MET A 94 1.94 11.74 8.57
C MET A 94 1.06 13.00 8.57
N PRO A 95 0.85 13.65 9.72
CA PRO A 95 0.11 14.91 9.79
C PRO A 95 0.75 16.01 8.93
N VAL A 96 -0.08 16.87 8.34
CA VAL A 96 0.38 18.05 7.58
C VAL A 96 0.80 19.19 8.51
N ASP A 97 0.16 19.33 9.68
CA ASP A 97 0.55 20.31 10.69
C ASP A 97 1.99 20.07 11.15
N LYS A 98 2.81 21.13 11.12
CA LYS A 98 4.26 21.03 11.39
C LYS A 98 4.55 20.54 12.81
N SER A 99 3.75 20.96 13.79
CA SER A 99 3.96 20.57 15.18
C SER A 99 3.62 19.08 15.39
N ALA A 100 2.51 18.63 14.80
CA ALA A 100 2.05 17.25 14.86
C ALA A 100 2.98 16.32 14.07
N LEU A 101 3.45 16.75 12.89
CA LEU A 101 4.43 16.03 12.10
C LEU A 101 5.71 15.78 12.90
N LYS A 102 6.24 16.83 13.57
CA LYS A 102 7.44 16.69 14.40
C LYS A 102 7.23 15.67 15.52
N ARG A 103 6.08 15.74 16.22
CA ARG A 103 5.75 14.75 17.27
C ARG A 103 5.64 13.34 16.71
N ALA A 104 4.96 13.14 15.58
CA ALA A 104 4.79 11.83 14.97
C ALA A 104 6.13 11.22 14.51
N LYS A 105 7.02 12.04 13.91
CA LYS A 105 8.38 11.62 13.55
C LYS A 105 9.20 11.21 14.76
N SER A 106 9.28 12.06 15.79
CA SER A 106 10.02 11.76 17.01
C SER A 106 9.52 10.49 17.69
N PHE A 107 8.19 10.31 17.80
CA PHE A 107 7.62 9.08 18.34
C PHE A 107 8.01 7.84 17.51
N THR A 108 8.00 7.94 16.19
CA THR A 108 8.41 6.84 15.30
C THR A 108 9.88 6.47 15.51
N GLU A 109 10.77 7.46 15.56
CA GLU A 109 12.20 7.29 15.81
C GLU A 109 12.47 6.65 17.19
N GLU A 110 11.79 7.13 18.24
CA GLU A 110 11.87 6.58 19.59
C GLU A 110 11.45 5.10 19.64
N VAL A 111 10.37 4.74 18.95
CA VAL A 111 9.89 3.36 18.89
C VAL A 111 10.90 2.48 18.15
N ILE A 112 11.45 2.93 17.02
CA ILE A 112 12.48 2.19 16.26
C ILE A 112 13.71 1.93 17.15
N ALA A 113 14.21 2.98 17.82
CA ALA A 113 15.34 2.87 18.74
C ALA A 113 15.04 1.91 19.90
N SER A 114 13.83 1.94 20.47
CA SER A 114 13.41 1.02 21.55
C SER A 114 13.45 -0.45 21.14
N LYS A 115 13.30 -0.74 19.85
CA LYS A 115 13.38 -2.10 19.28
C LYS A 115 14.79 -2.49 18.85
N LYS A 116 15.80 -1.65 19.14
CA LYS A 116 17.21 -1.84 18.76
C LYS A 116 17.41 -1.94 17.24
N ALA A 117 16.52 -1.33 16.46
CA ALA A 117 16.69 -1.17 15.03
C ALA A 117 17.38 0.17 14.75
N GLU A 118 18.19 0.21 13.70
CA GLU A 118 18.82 1.44 13.21
C GLU A 118 17.91 2.10 12.17
N LEU A 119 17.67 3.40 12.31
CA LEU A 119 17.00 4.19 11.29
C LEU A 119 18.02 4.65 10.24
N LEU A 120 17.88 4.16 9.01
CA LEU A 120 18.79 4.49 7.90
C LEU A 120 18.47 5.83 7.23
N GLY A 121 17.25 6.34 7.39
CA GLY A 121 16.77 7.61 6.85
C GLY A 121 15.26 7.74 6.88
#